data_AF-A0A7V1SK27-F1
#
_entry.id   AF-A0A7V1SK27-F1
#
_cell.length_a   1.000
_cell.length_b   1.000
_cell.length_c   1.000
_cell.angle_alpha   90.00
_cell.angle_beta   90.00
_cell.angle_gamma   90.00
#
_symmetry.space_group_name_H-M   'P 1'
#
loop_
_entity.id
_entity.type
_entity.pdbx_description
1 polymer ?
#
loop_
_entity_poly.entity_id
_entity_poly.type
_entity_poly.pdbx_seq_one_letter_code
_entity_poly.pdbx_strand_id
1 'polypeptide(L)'
;LGIDPQEAFGYQIIEPLIQLRKDGVRVIGKALGLPSELFERIPFPGPALSARVIGEATPERIETVRKATVVVERLLKNTGAFQYMGILHEDRVTGMRDGRRDFGRQIEVRCWDSVDARTATPTRLSFETLEQLANDIIREVPGIVSVTYNIATKPPSTIEAV
;
A
#
# COMPACT_ATOMS: atom_id res chain seq x y z
N LEU A 1 -18.00 -7.52 17.24
CA LEU A 1 -17.72 -6.07 17.38
C LEU A 1 -18.76 -5.54 18.34
N GLY A 2 -18.45 -5.54 19.63
CA GLY A 2 -19.43 -5.43 20.72
C GLY A 2 -19.94 -4.01 20.98
N ILE A 3 -20.33 -3.28 19.93
CA ILE A 3 -20.98 -1.98 20.05
C ILE A 3 -22.40 -2.16 19.54
N ASP A 4 -23.40 -1.84 20.37
CA ASP A 4 -24.79 -1.69 19.93
C ASP A 4 -24.96 -0.29 19.30
N PRO A 5 -25.15 -0.17 17.98
CA PRO A 5 -25.27 1.13 17.32
C PRO A 5 -26.52 1.90 17.72
N GLN A 6 -27.58 1.19 18.11
CA GLN A 6 -28.83 1.80 18.55
C GLN A 6 -28.65 2.43 19.94
N GLU A 7 -27.95 1.74 20.85
CA GLU A 7 -27.64 2.27 22.18
C GLU A 7 -26.61 3.41 22.11
N ALA A 8 -25.54 3.24 21.34
CA ALA A 8 -24.44 4.21 21.29
C ALA A 8 -24.75 5.46 20.45
N PHE A 9 -25.51 5.31 19.35
CA PHE A 9 -25.68 6.37 18.35
C PHE A 9 -27.13 6.59 17.90
N GLY A 10 -28.09 5.78 18.37
CA GLY A 10 -29.51 5.97 18.08
C GLY A 10 -29.98 5.55 16.69
N TYR A 11 -29.17 4.81 15.92
CA TYR A 11 -29.54 4.35 14.58
C TYR A 11 -29.37 2.83 14.39
N GLN A 12 -30.08 2.29 13.40
CA GLN A 12 -29.95 0.90 12.95
C GLN A 12 -29.03 0.79 11.73
N ILE A 13 -28.19 -0.25 11.68
CA ILE A 13 -27.34 -0.56 10.52
C ILE A 13 -28.09 -1.49 9.58
N ILE A 14 -28.12 -1.15 8.29
CA ILE A 14 -28.63 -2.02 7.23
C ILE A 14 -27.44 -2.56 6.43
N GLU A 15 -27.27 -3.89 6.39
CA GLU A 15 -26.14 -4.57 5.74
C GLU A 15 -26.61 -5.39 4.51
N PRO A 16 -26.99 -4.74 3.39
CA PRO A 16 -27.63 -5.43 2.26
C PRO A 16 -26.71 -6.45 1.57
N LEU A 17 -25.40 -6.37 1.79
CA LEU A 17 -24.40 -7.24 1.18
C LEU A 17 -23.93 -8.38 2.10
N ILE A 18 -24.52 -8.55 3.29
CA ILE A 18 -24.03 -9.49 4.32
C ILE A 18 -23.98 -10.96 3.86
N GLN A 19 -24.85 -11.34 2.92
CA GLN A 19 -24.92 -12.70 2.38
C GLN A 19 -23.93 -12.97 1.24
N LEU A 20 -23.22 -11.93 0.77
CA LEU A 20 -22.37 -12.01 -0.41
C LEU A 20 -20.90 -12.13 -0.03
N ARG A 21 -20.19 -13.04 -0.70
CA ARG A 21 -18.72 -13.06 -0.68
C ARG A 21 -18.15 -12.06 -1.68
N LYS A 22 -16.85 -11.80 -1.60
CA LYS A 22 -16.10 -10.84 -2.45
C LYS A 22 -16.45 -10.97 -3.93
N ASP A 23 -16.48 -12.18 -4.47
CA ASP A 23 -16.76 -12.41 -5.89
C ASP A 23 -18.21 -12.06 -6.26
N GLY A 24 -19.17 -12.33 -5.36
CA GLY A 24 -20.56 -11.93 -5.54
C GLY A 24 -20.75 -10.42 -5.58
N VAL A 25 -20.05 -9.69 -4.70
CA VAL A 25 -20.07 -8.21 -4.68
C VAL A 25 -19.51 -7.64 -6.00
N ARG A 26 -18.45 -8.26 -6.55
CA ARG A 26 -17.87 -7.86 -7.86
C ARG A 26 -18.85 -8.07 -9.02
N VAL A 27 -19.54 -9.22 -9.05
CA VAL A 27 -20.55 -9.51 -10.08
C VAL A 27 -21.69 -8.48 -10.05
N ILE A 28 -22.16 -8.10 -8.86
CA ILE A 28 -23.19 -7.06 -8.72
C ILE A 28 -22.67 -5.71 -9.20
N GLY A 29 -21.45 -5.32 -8.81
CA GLY A 29 -20.86 -4.05 -9.27
C GLY A 29 -20.82 -3.96 -10.80
N LYS A 30 -20.44 -5.05 -11.47
CA LYS A 30 -20.48 -5.16 -12.94
C LYS A 30 -21.91 -5.08 -13.49
N ALA A 31 -22.87 -5.79 -12.89
CA ALA A 31 -24.27 -5.79 -13.33
C ALA A 31 -24.93 -4.40 -13.18
N LEU A 32 -24.50 -3.60 -12.20
CA LEU A 32 -24.94 -2.23 -11.99
C LEU A 32 -24.24 -1.20 -12.89
N GLY A 33 -23.28 -1.62 -13.72
CA GLY A 33 -22.54 -0.71 -14.61
C GLY A 33 -21.53 0.19 -13.88
N LEU A 34 -21.06 -0.20 -12.69
CA LEU A 34 -20.02 0.54 -12.00
C LEU A 34 -18.67 0.43 -12.74
N PRO A 35 -17.80 1.46 -12.68
CA PRO A 35 -16.44 1.37 -13.19
C PRO A 35 -15.69 0.20 -12.56
N SER A 36 -14.93 -0.55 -13.37
CA SER A 36 -14.23 -1.75 -12.91
C SER A 36 -13.20 -1.45 -11.83
N GLU A 37 -12.62 -0.25 -11.85
CA GLU A 37 -11.65 0.23 -10.86
C GLU A 37 -12.24 0.23 -9.43
N LEU A 38 -13.56 0.31 -9.25
CA LEU A 38 -14.18 0.29 -7.93
C LEU A 38 -14.19 -1.10 -7.29
N PHE A 39 -14.31 -2.16 -8.08
CA PHE A 39 -14.48 -3.53 -7.58
C PHE A 39 -13.29 -4.46 -7.91
N GLU A 40 -12.44 -4.10 -8.86
CA GLU A 40 -11.22 -4.84 -9.22
C GLU A 40 -9.96 -4.32 -8.51
N ARG A 41 -10.01 -3.14 -7.87
CA ARG A 41 -8.86 -2.58 -7.15
C ARG A 41 -8.31 -3.50 -6.05
N ILE A 42 -7.02 -3.34 -5.80
CA ILE A 42 -6.35 -3.93 -4.64
C ILE A 42 -6.98 -3.42 -3.33
N PRO A 43 -6.94 -4.22 -2.25
CA PRO A 43 -7.33 -3.76 -0.93
C PRO A 43 -6.56 -2.50 -0.54
N PHE A 44 -7.27 -1.55 0.06
CA PHE A 44 -6.67 -0.32 0.61
C PHE A 44 -7.15 -0.15 2.05
N PRO A 45 -6.24 0.05 3.01
CA PRO A 45 -6.59 0.05 4.44
C PRO A 45 -7.46 1.25 4.82
N GLY A 46 -8.29 1.10 5.85
CA GLY A 46 -9.16 2.16 6.36
C GLY A 46 -8.41 3.46 6.75
N PRO A 47 -7.29 3.37 7.50
CA PRO A 47 -6.42 4.53 7.78
C PRO A 47 -5.71 5.11 6.53
N ALA A 48 -5.86 4.50 5.36
CA ALA A 48 -5.29 4.97 4.10
C ALA A 48 -3.77 5.11 4.14
N LEU A 49 -3.24 6.24 3.66
CA LEU A 49 -1.81 6.50 3.56
C LEU A 49 -1.14 6.70 4.93
N SER A 50 -1.88 6.94 6.02
CA SER A 50 -1.26 7.07 7.35
C SER A 50 -0.66 5.75 7.83
N ALA A 51 -1.27 4.62 7.49
CA ALA A 51 -0.71 3.28 7.75
C ALA A 51 0.55 2.96 6.93
N ARG A 52 0.92 3.85 5.98
CA ARG A 52 2.13 3.71 5.17
C ARG A 52 3.27 4.61 5.65
N VAL A 53 3.10 5.28 6.78
CA VAL A 53 4.11 6.16 7.37
C VAL A 53 4.47 5.60 8.73
N ILE A 54 5.71 5.13 8.90
CA ILE A 54 6.21 4.73 10.22
C ILE A 54 6.44 5.98 11.06
N GLY A 55 5.81 6.04 12.24
CA GLY A 55 5.82 7.22 13.10
C GLY A 55 4.70 8.21 12.78
N GLU A 56 4.94 9.51 13.03
CA GLU A 56 3.91 10.54 12.86
C GLU A 56 3.51 10.75 11.38
N ALA A 57 2.21 10.81 11.11
CA ALA A 57 1.65 10.99 9.77
C ALA A 57 1.34 12.48 9.44
N THR A 58 2.38 13.30 9.30
CA THR A 58 2.22 14.73 8.94
C THR A 58 1.81 14.93 7.46
N PRO A 59 1.22 16.07 7.08
CA PRO A 59 0.84 16.37 5.69
C PRO A 59 1.99 16.18 4.67
N GLU A 60 3.21 16.57 5.02
CA GLU A 60 4.39 16.45 4.16
C GLU A 60 4.81 14.99 3.97
N ARG A 61 4.67 14.18 5.02
CA ARG A 61 4.96 12.73 5.00
C ARG A 61 3.94 11.99 4.16
N ILE A 62 2.67 12.36 4.29
CA ILE A 62 1.58 11.84 3.47
C ILE A 62 1.78 12.22 2.00
N GLU A 63 2.18 13.45 1.69
CA GLU A 63 2.48 13.85 0.32
C GLU A 63 3.66 13.06 -0.26
N THR A 64 4.70 12.83 0.54
CA THR A 64 5.85 12.00 0.16
C THR A 64 5.41 10.58 -0.21
N VAL A 65 4.64 9.92 0.68
CA VAL A 65 4.19 8.54 0.44
C VAL A 65 3.15 8.44 -0.67
N ARG A 66 2.36 9.50 -0.91
CA ARG A 66 1.43 9.61 -2.04
C ARG A 66 2.18 9.59 -3.37
N LYS A 67 3.24 10.40 -3.52
CA LYS A 67 4.08 10.38 -4.73
C LYS A 67 4.77 9.03 -4.93
N ALA A 68 5.31 8.44 -3.87
CA ALA A 68 5.89 7.09 -3.93
C ALA A 68 4.84 6.04 -4.34
N THR A 69 3.62 6.14 -3.81
CA THR A 69 2.50 5.24 -4.16
C THR A 69 2.19 5.30 -5.64
N VAL A 70 2.16 6.48 -6.26
CA VAL A 70 1.92 6.61 -7.71
C VAL A 70 2.96 5.84 -8.53
N VAL A 71 4.24 5.94 -8.17
CA VAL A 71 5.32 5.21 -8.85
C VAL A 71 5.17 3.70 -8.67
N VAL A 72 4.93 3.25 -7.43
CA VAL A 72 4.76 1.83 -7.10
C VAL A 72 3.55 1.24 -7.85
N GLU A 73 2.40 1.91 -7.83
CA GLU A 73 1.20 1.45 -8.53
C GLU A 73 1.40 1.44 -10.05
N ARG A 74 2.05 2.46 -10.61
CA ARG A 74 2.35 2.55 -12.05
C ARG A 74 3.18 1.37 -12.53
N LEU A 75 4.22 0.98 -11.78
CA LEU A 75 5.14 -0.08 -12.16
C LEU A 75 4.64 -1.48 -11.80
N LEU A 76 3.85 -1.63 -10.74
CA LEU A 76 3.46 -2.95 -10.22
C LEU A 76 2.03 -3.39 -10.54
N LYS A 77 1.17 -2.53 -11.10
CA LYS A 77 -0.23 -2.86 -11.41
C LYS A 77 -0.44 -4.14 -12.25
N ASN A 78 0.54 -4.51 -13.08
CA ASN A 78 0.43 -5.64 -14.01
C ASN A 78 1.13 -6.91 -13.49
N THR A 79 1.65 -6.92 -12.25
CA THR A 79 2.37 -8.09 -11.71
C THR A 79 1.44 -9.21 -11.28
N GLY A 80 0.17 -8.92 -11.06
CA GLY A 80 -0.78 -9.86 -10.47
C GLY A 80 -0.60 -10.07 -8.96
N ALA A 81 0.29 -9.30 -8.32
CA ALA A 81 0.51 -9.38 -6.88
C ALA A 81 -0.78 -9.06 -6.10
N PHE A 82 -0.95 -9.70 -4.94
CA PHE A 82 -2.12 -9.51 -4.09
C PHE A 82 -2.21 -8.08 -3.56
N GLN A 83 -1.08 -7.54 -3.13
CA GLN A 83 -0.99 -6.17 -2.63
C GLN A 83 0.43 -5.63 -2.79
N TYR A 84 0.52 -4.34 -3.11
CA TYR A 84 1.79 -3.62 -3.17
C TYR A 84 1.65 -2.19 -2.65
N MET A 85 2.72 -1.66 -2.07
CA MET A 85 2.76 -0.33 -1.48
C MET A 85 4.19 0.16 -1.25
N GLY A 86 4.35 1.48 -1.12
CA GLY A 86 5.54 2.09 -0.54
C GLY A 86 5.28 2.50 0.90
N ILE A 87 6.22 2.19 1.80
CA ILE A 87 6.22 2.56 3.21
C ILE A 87 7.32 3.59 3.44
N LEU A 88 6.96 4.74 4.02
CA LEU A 88 7.91 5.77 4.40
C LEU A 88 8.45 5.49 5.81
N HIS A 89 9.76 5.25 5.89
CA HIS A 89 10.45 5.08 7.17
C HIS A 89 10.60 6.42 7.90
N GLU A 90 10.62 6.35 9.23
CA GLU A 90 10.88 7.51 10.08
C GLU A 90 12.34 7.96 9.98
N ASP A 91 13.25 6.97 9.97
CA ASP A 91 14.68 7.19 9.93
C ASP A 91 15.14 7.86 8.64
N ARG A 92 16.21 8.63 8.81
CA ARG A 92 16.96 9.21 7.70
C ARG A 92 18.24 8.42 7.46
N VAL A 93 18.67 8.41 6.21
CA VAL A 93 19.85 7.68 5.75
C VAL A 93 20.70 8.56 4.85
N THR A 94 21.99 8.24 4.76
CA THR A 94 22.94 8.97 3.93
C THR A 94 22.74 8.62 2.46
N GLY A 95 22.77 9.64 1.61
CA GLY A 95 22.77 9.50 0.16
C GLY A 95 23.59 10.60 -0.51
N MET A 96 23.52 10.68 -1.83
CA MET A 96 24.20 11.69 -2.62
C MET A 96 23.18 12.40 -3.51
N ARG A 97 23.24 13.74 -3.54
CA ARG A 97 22.45 14.59 -4.42
C ARG A 97 23.33 15.72 -4.93
N ASP A 98 23.37 15.92 -6.25
CA ASP A 98 24.16 16.97 -6.91
C ASP A 98 25.64 17.00 -6.45
N GLY A 99 26.24 15.83 -6.30
CA GLY A 99 27.64 15.67 -5.88
C GLY A 99 27.91 15.96 -4.40
N ARG A 100 26.88 16.15 -3.58
CA ARG A 100 27.01 16.38 -2.13
C ARG A 100 26.29 15.30 -1.33
N ARG A 101 26.77 15.07 -0.10
CA ARG A 101 26.08 14.21 0.86
C ARG A 101 24.74 14.83 1.23
N ASP A 102 23.69 14.02 1.15
CA ASP A 102 22.32 14.34 1.53
C ASP A 102 21.89 13.38 2.65
N PHE A 103 21.10 13.87 3.59
CA PHE A 103 20.51 13.05 4.65
C PHE A 103 19.01 12.96 4.42
N GLY A 104 18.65 12.05 3.52
CA GLY A 104 17.31 11.87 3.00
C GLY A 104 16.57 10.74 3.69
N ARG A 105 15.38 10.43 3.17
CA ARG A 105 14.48 9.41 3.72
C ARG A 105 14.54 8.14 2.88
N GLN A 106 13.93 7.09 3.43
CA GLN A 106 13.85 5.79 2.79
C GLN A 106 12.40 5.40 2.49
N ILE A 107 12.18 4.84 1.30
CA ILE A 107 10.94 4.13 0.95
C ILE A 107 11.23 2.62 0.95
N GLU A 108 10.49 1.87 1.73
CA GLU A 108 10.43 0.41 1.62
C GLU A 108 9.28 0.02 0.71
N VAL A 109 9.57 -0.69 -0.38
CA VAL A 109 8.58 -1.28 -1.25
C VAL A 109 8.19 -2.65 -0.72
N ARG A 110 6.89 -2.87 -0.54
CA ARG A 110 6.30 -4.18 -0.26
C ARG A 110 5.44 -4.57 -1.43
N CYS A 111 5.66 -5.76 -2.00
CA CYS A 111 4.85 -6.33 -3.08
C CYS A 111 4.74 -7.83 -2.85
N TRP A 112 3.54 -8.30 -2.52
CA TRP A 112 3.35 -9.62 -1.94
C TRP A 112 2.27 -10.43 -2.64
N ASP A 113 2.49 -11.73 -2.72
CA ASP A 113 1.55 -12.73 -3.22
C ASP A 113 0.84 -13.38 -2.03
N SER A 114 -0.49 -13.53 -2.14
CA SER A 114 -1.33 -14.18 -1.13
C SER A 114 -2.66 -14.62 -1.71
N VAL A 115 -3.25 -15.67 -1.14
CA VAL A 115 -4.59 -16.16 -1.50
C VAL A 115 -5.64 -15.62 -0.53
N ASP A 116 -5.34 -15.58 0.78
CA ASP A 116 -6.30 -15.30 1.85
C ASP A 116 -5.81 -14.27 2.88
N ALA A 117 -4.67 -13.62 2.61
CA ALA A 117 -3.97 -12.69 3.49
C ALA A 117 -3.55 -13.29 4.86
N ARG A 118 -3.69 -14.60 5.11
CA ARG A 118 -3.21 -15.25 6.34
C ARG A 118 -1.73 -15.59 6.24
N THR A 119 -1.33 -16.12 5.08
CA THR A 119 0.07 -16.30 4.69
C THR A 119 0.37 -15.50 3.44
N ALA A 120 1.60 -15.02 3.33
CA ALA A 120 2.03 -14.29 2.16
C ALA A 120 3.55 -14.31 1.98
N THR A 121 3.96 -14.22 0.72
CA THR A 121 5.37 -14.22 0.33
C THR A 121 5.67 -13.00 -0.53
N PRO A 122 6.88 -12.43 -0.46
CA PRO A 122 7.26 -11.35 -1.35
C PRO A 122 7.24 -11.83 -2.80
N THR A 123 6.60 -11.06 -3.66
CA THR A 123 6.55 -11.31 -5.10
C THR A 123 7.97 -11.30 -5.65
N ARG A 124 8.31 -12.28 -6.50
CA ARG A 124 9.65 -12.39 -7.12
C ARG A 124 9.75 -11.44 -8.31
N LEU A 125 9.79 -10.14 -8.03
CA LEU A 125 10.02 -9.11 -9.05
C LEU A 125 11.40 -9.31 -9.70
N SER A 126 11.47 -9.06 -11.01
CA SER A 126 12.75 -9.05 -11.71
C SER A 126 13.64 -7.94 -11.15
N PHE A 127 14.96 -8.15 -11.20
CA PHE A 127 15.89 -7.12 -10.74
C PHE A 127 15.75 -5.82 -11.55
N GLU A 128 15.46 -5.92 -12.85
CA GLU A 128 15.15 -4.78 -13.72
C GLU A 128 13.96 -3.97 -13.19
N THR A 129 12.88 -4.63 -12.75
CA THR A 129 11.73 -3.94 -12.13
C THR A 129 12.12 -3.26 -10.81
N LEU A 130 12.98 -3.88 -10.00
CA LEU A 130 13.46 -3.31 -8.75
C LEU A 130 14.36 -2.08 -8.99
N GLU A 131 15.24 -2.13 -9.98
CA GLU A 131 16.07 -1.01 -10.41
C GLU A 131 15.21 0.15 -10.92
N GLN A 132 14.20 -0.14 -11.75
CA GLN A 132 13.27 0.86 -12.25
C GLN A 132 12.48 1.53 -11.10
N LEU A 133 12.00 0.73 -10.13
CA LEU A 133 11.36 1.25 -8.92
C LEU A 133 12.27 2.20 -8.16
N ALA A 134 13.52 1.79 -7.90
CA ALA A 134 14.48 2.59 -7.17
C ALA A 134 14.77 3.92 -7.90
N ASN A 135 15.02 3.85 -9.21
CA ASN A 135 15.33 5.01 -10.04
C ASN A 135 14.16 6.00 -10.11
N ASP A 136 12.94 5.51 -10.39
CA ASP A 136 11.76 6.37 -10.52
C ASP A 136 11.38 7.00 -9.17
N ILE A 137 11.45 6.26 -8.06
CA ILE A 137 11.16 6.81 -6.74
C ILE A 137 12.17 7.91 -6.37
N ILE A 138 13.47 7.66 -6.54
CA ILE A 138 14.52 8.66 -6.21
C ILE A 138 14.39 9.90 -7.08
N ARG A 139 14.03 9.74 -8.37
CA ARG A 139 13.88 10.84 -9.32
C ARG A 139 12.61 11.65 -9.11
N GLU A 140 11.47 11.00 -8.87
CA GLU A 140 10.14 11.64 -8.84
C GLU A 140 9.67 12.03 -7.44
N VAL A 141 10.29 11.50 -6.38
CA VAL A 141 9.92 11.78 -4.99
C VAL A 141 11.02 12.57 -4.28
N PRO A 142 10.87 13.91 -4.13
CA PRO A 142 11.88 14.74 -3.48
C PRO A 142 12.21 14.28 -2.06
N GLY A 143 13.50 14.30 -1.72
CA GLY A 143 14.00 13.97 -0.38
C GLY A 143 14.15 12.47 -0.09
N ILE A 144 13.75 11.58 -1.01
CA ILE A 144 14.11 10.16 -0.94
C ILE A 144 15.53 9.99 -1.48
N VAL A 145 16.32 9.17 -0.79
CA VAL A 145 17.69 8.80 -1.18
C VAL A 145 17.98 7.31 -1.09
N SER A 146 17.06 6.53 -0.49
CA SER A 146 17.17 5.08 -0.36
C SER A 146 15.84 4.43 -0.68
N VAL A 147 15.89 3.31 -1.39
CA VAL A 147 14.74 2.46 -1.70
C VAL A 147 15.11 1.02 -1.36
N THR A 148 14.28 0.37 -0.56
CA THR A 148 14.47 -1.03 -0.15
C THR A 148 13.29 -1.88 -0.60
N TYR A 149 13.47 -3.20 -0.66
CA TYR A 149 12.41 -4.16 -0.96
C TYR A 149 12.27 -5.18 0.16
N ASN A 150 11.05 -5.35 0.67
CA ASN A 150 10.80 -6.30 1.76
C ASN A 150 10.74 -7.73 1.24
N ILE A 151 11.63 -8.58 1.76
CA ILE A 151 11.73 -10.00 1.39
C ILE A 151 11.31 -10.95 2.51
N ALA A 152 10.75 -10.44 3.61
CA ALA A 152 10.26 -11.29 4.69
C ALA A 152 8.91 -11.91 4.31
N THR A 153 8.60 -13.09 4.86
CA THR A 153 7.28 -13.72 4.70
C THR A 153 6.33 -13.33 5.83
N LYS A 154 5.03 -13.53 5.62
CA LYS A 154 4.02 -13.58 6.68
C LYS A 154 3.61 -15.02 6.92
N PRO A 155 3.82 -15.56 8.14
CA PRO A 155 4.63 -15.01 9.24
C PRO A 155 6.16 -15.04 8.94
N PRO A 156 7.02 -14.32 9.72
CA PRO A 156 6.71 -13.56 10.94
C PRO A 156 6.28 -12.11 10.72
N SER A 157 6.44 -11.58 9.50
CA SER A 157 6.07 -10.20 9.19
C SER A 157 4.58 -10.04 8.90
N THR A 158 4.17 -8.81 8.62
CA THR A 158 2.81 -8.43 8.20
C THR A 158 2.88 -7.75 6.83
N ILE A 159 1.75 -7.72 6.10
CA ILE A 159 1.68 -7.04 4.79
C ILE A 159 1.93 -5.53 4.98
N GLU A 160 1.18 -4.91 5.89
CA GLU A 160 1.37 -3.51 6.34
C GLU A 160 2.54 -3.41 7.33
N ALA A 161 3.08 -2.22 7.50
CA ALA A 161 4.21 -1.95 8.40
C ALA A 161 3.82 -1.26 9.73
N VAL A 162 2.58 -0.80 9.85
CA VAL A 162 2.03 -0.04 10.99
C VAL A 162 0.76 -0.70 11.49
#